data_AF-A0A430B3B8-F1
#
_entry.id   AF-A0A430B3B8-F1
#
_cell.length_a   1.000
_cell.length_b   1.000
_cell.length_c   1.000
_cell.angle_alpha   90.00
_cell.angle_beta   90.00
_cell.angle_gamma   90.00
#
_symmetry.space_group_name_H-M   'P 1'
#
loop_
_entity.id
_entity.type
_entity.pdbx_description
1 polymer ?
#
loop_
_entity_poly.entity_id
_entity_poly.type
_entity_poly.pdbx_seq_one_letter_code
_entity_poly.pdbx_strand_id
1 'polypeptide(L)'
;MQDYLYIHLDAISNSILSKGMSHEDFNRYTINRPENLLLLNQNEREGEYETHTGFRVIRGMEEVNQYFSLVESRSHREIKWVDFNEYDVLKRLTPNEISELLYFGHMKTQLRSPFFYQLQNNFAFFELNPETIKIYYRNIEDFYQTLSQKITNIVSRQASGPRTFFNRKTVTVSELPKDMVSHLKGAMQEGIVFNFSQVGFVDDKYVVPIHVVEDNLRKVDNYHFKQEIKIGTLIYSQKSNEWEIVKEEFESILLKQ
;
A
#
# COMPACT_ATOMS: atom_id res chain seq x y z
N MET A 1 -1.80 -0.60 -18.35
CA MET A 1 -2.11 0.13 -17.10
C MET A 1 -2.96 -0.81 -16.29
N GLN A 2 -2.54 -1.12 -15.07
CA GLN A 2 -3.24 -2.09 -14.22
C GLN A 2 -4.59 -1.49 -13.80
N ASP A 3 -5.67 -2.18 -14.13
CA ASP A 3 -7.07 -1.84 -13.87
C ASP A 3 -7.63 -2.65 -12.69
N TYR A 4 -6.74 -3.13 -11.81
CA TYR A 4 -7.09 -3.80 -10.57
C TYR A 4 -6.17 -3.37 -9.43
N LEU A 5 -6.63 -3.61 -8.21
CA LEU A 5 -5.85 -3.42 -6.99
C LEU A 5 -6.08 -4.61 -6.08
N TYR A 6 -5.04 -5.41 -5.85
CA TYR A 6 -5.07 -6.49 -4.87
C TYR A 6 -4.57 -5.99 -3.52
N ILE A 7 -5.23 -6.41 -2.45
CA ILE A 7 -4.90 -6.10 -1.06
C ILE A 7 -5.08 -7.36 -0.21
N HIS A 8 -4.07 -7.68 0.59
CA HIS A 8 -4.14 -8.68 1.65
C HIS A 8 -3.56 -8.13 2.95
N LEU A 9 -4.35 -8.21 4.03
CA LEU A 9 -4.02 -7.74 5.37
C LEU A 9 -3.71 -8.91 6.29
N ASP A 10 -2.45 -9.03 6.71
CA ASP A 10 -2.09 -9.84 7.86
C ASP A 10 -2.29 -9.03 9.14
N ALA A 11 -3.36 -9.33 9.87
CA ALA A 11 -3.72 -8.65 11.11
C ALA A 11 -2.85 -9.02 12.32
N ILE A 12 -2.05 -10.10 12.24
CA ILE A 12 -1.12 -10.48 13.30
C ILE A 12 0.11 -9.57 13.23
N SER A 13 0.62 -9.35 12.03
CA SER A 13 1.80 -8.51 11.81
C SER A 13 1.49 -7.06 11.45
N ASN A 14 0.21 -6.72 11.27
CA ASN A 14 -0.25 -5.46 10.67
C ASN A 14 0.49 -5.14 9.37
N SER A 15 0.60 -6.13 8.49
CA SER A 15 1.22 -5.96 7.18
C SER A 15 0.19 -6.00 6.07
N ILE A 16 0.36 -5.10 5.11
CA ILE A 16 -0.41 -5.06 3.87
C ILE A 16 0.51 -5.55 2.76
N LEU A 17 0.11 -6.63 2.12
CA LEU A 17 0.61 -7.02 0.81
C LEU A 17 -0.33 -6.44 -0.24
N SER A 18 0.20 -5.67 -1.18
CA SER A 18 -0.62 -5.08 -2.24
C SER A 18 0.02 -5.23 -3.60
N LYS A 19 -0.83 -5.42 -4.61
CA LYS A 19 -0.42 -5.40 -6.02
C LYS A 19 -1.25 -4.35 -6.76
N GLY A 20 -0.56 -3.41 -7.41
CA GLY A 20 -1.15 -2.18 -7.96
C GLY A 20 -0.97 -0.93 -7.08
N MET A 21 -0.28 -1.06 -5.95
CA MET A 21 0.30 0.08 -5.22
C MET A 21 1.82 0.10 -5.39
N SER A 22 2.41 1.29 -5.40
CA SER A 22 3.85 1.49 -5.47
C SER A 22 4.35 2.41 -4.35
N HIS A 23 5.67 2.61 -4.29
CA HIS A 23 6.26 3.61 -3.38
C HIS A 23 5.76 5.04 -3.67
N GLU A 24 5.42 5.36 -4.93
CA GLU A 24 4.82 6.66 -5.28
C GLU A 24 3.48 6.86 -4.58
N ASP A 25 2.66 5.81 -4.48
CA ASP A 25 1.38 5.89 -3.79
C ASP A 25 1.57 6.08 -2.29
N PHE A 26 2.55 5.38 -1.69
CA PHE A 26 2.93 5.59 -0.30
C PHE A 26 3.38 7.04 -0.08
N ASN A 27 4.30 7.55 -0.92
CA ASN A 27 4.83 8.91 -0.84
C ASN A 27 3.73 9.97 -0.98
N ARG A 28 2.78 9.74 -1.89
CA ARG A 28 1.70 10.69 -2.21
C ARG A 28 0.58 10.73 -1.17
N TYR A 29 0.18 9.58 -0.65
CA TYR A 29 -1.07 9.45 0.12
C TYR A 29 -0.89 9.22 1.62
N THR A 30 0.34 8.89 2.07
CA THR A 30 0.60 8.73 3.50
C THR A 30 0.69 10.08 4.18
N ILE A 31 -0.15 10.33 5.19
CA ILE A 31 -0.16 11.59 5.95
C ILE A 31 1.06 11.66 6.88
N ASN A 32 1.25 10.63 7.69
CA ASN A 32 2.33 10.55 8.67
C ASN A 32 3.60 10.04 8.00
N ARG A 33 4.28 10.90 7.23
CA ARG A 33 5.48 10.50 6.49
C ARG A 33 6.68 10.31 7.43
N PRO A 34 7.55 9.32 7.16
CA PRO A 34 8.74 9.11 7.97
C PRO A 34 9.73 10.25 7.79
N GLU A 35 10.37 10.66 8.89
CA GLU A 35 11.41 11.70 8.88
C GLU A 35 12.82 11.13 8.75
N ASN A 36 13.03 9.89 9.17
CA ASN A 36 14.31 9.21 9.04
C ASN A 36 14.10 7.78 8.57
N LEU A 37 15.00 7.29 7.72
CA LEU A 37 14.97 5.96 7.14
C LEU A 37 16.28 5.23 7.40
N LEU A 38 16.17 4.01 7.92
CA LEU A 38 17.24 3.02 7.93
C LEU A 38 17.08 2.13 6.70
N LEU A 39 18.04 2.20 5.78
CA LEU A 39 17.98 1.50 4.50
C LEU A 39 18.44 0.06 4.68
N LEU A 40 17.55 -0.88 4.40
CA LEU A 40 17.79 -2.31 4.59
C LEU A 40 18.50 -2.95 3.38
N ASN A 41 18.64 -2.22 2.27
CA ASN A 41 19.32 -2.68 1.07
C ASN A 41 20.84 -2.45 1.17
N GLN A 42 21.60 -3.54 1.27
CA GLN A 42 23.07 -3.50 1.38
C GLN A 42 23.75 -2.88 0.15
N ASN A 43 23.09 -2.89 -1.01
CA ASN A 43 23.63 -2.30 -2.24
C ASN A 43 23.28 -0.82 -2.39
N GLU A 44 22.52 -0.25 -1.44
CA GLU A 44 22.18 1.16 -1.49
C GLU A 44 23.41 2.02 -1.26
N ARG A 45 23.49 3.13 -2.00
CA ARG A 45 24.59 4.09 -1.94
C ARG A 45 24.16 5.45 -1.43
N GLU A 46 22.85 5.68 -1.36
CA GLU A 46 22.26 6.90 -0.80
C GLU A 46 22.29 6.92 0.71
N GLY A 47 22.39 8.12 1.27
CA GLY A 47 22.42 8.31 2.71
C GLY A 47 23.78 8.10 3.35
N GLU A 48 23.87 8.48 4.61
CA GLU A 48 25.06 8.39 5.44
C GLU A 48 25.28 6.95 5.92
N TYR A 49 26.53 6.51 5.99
CA TYR A 49 26.86 5.19 6.52
C TYR A 49 26.96 5.25 8.05
N GLU A 50 26.13 4.48 8.75
CA GLU A 50 26.17 4.37 10.21
C GLU A 50 27.16 3.24 10.60
N THR A 51 28.18 3.58 11.37
CA THR A 51 29.34 2.69 11.60
C THR A 51 29.10 1.58 12.61
N HIS A 52 28.16 1.74 13.55
CA HIS A 52 27.85 0.75 14.58
C HIS A 52 27.02 -0.42 14.01
N THR A 53 26.05 -0.08 13.17
CA THR A 53 25.05 -0.97 12.60
C THR A 53 25.42 -1.47 11.20
N GLY A 54 26.22 -0.70 10.46
CA GLY A 54 26.61 -0.99 9.08
C GLY A 54 25.52 -0.70 8.03
N PHE A 55 24.39 -0.11 8.43
CA PHE A 55 23.34 0.31 7.51
C PHE A 55 23.59 1.73 6.99
N ARG A 56 22.92 2.07 5.89
CA ARG A 56 22.80 3.47 5.47
C ARG A 56 21.56 4.11 6.06
N VAL A 57 21.66 5.40 6.37
CA VAL A 57 20.57 6.19 6.94
C VAL A 57 20.31 7.44 6.13
N ILE A 58 19.05 7.82 6.07
CA ILE A 58 18.59 9.10 5.53
C ILE A 58 17.89 9.81 6.68
N ARG A 59 18.23 11.05 6.93
CA ARG A 59 17.80 11.78 8.13
C ARG A 59 17.24 13.12 7.73
N GLY A 60 16.13 13.50 8.34
CA GLY A 60 15.41 14.72 7.99
C GLY A 60 14.41 14.50 6.87
N MET A 61 13.26 15.16 7.02
CA MET A 61 12.16 15.10 6.06
C MET A 61 12.59 15.54 4.64
N GLU A 62 13.52 16.49 4.52
CA GLU A 62 14.00 16.99 3.23
C GLU A 62 14.79 15.91 2.48
N GLU A 63 15.73 15.26 3.14
CA GLU A 63 16.56 14.20 2.58
C GLU A 63 15.73 12.95 2.26
N VAL A 64 14.72 12.63 3.09
CA VAL A 64 13.75 11.57 2.79
C VAL A 64 12.95 11.89 1.53
N ASN A 65 12.50 13.14 1.35
CA ASN A 65 11.81 13.58 0.14
C ASN A 65 12.68 13.47 -1.11
N GLN A 66 13.95 13.88 -1.00
CA GLN A 66 14.93 13.76 -2.09
C GLN A 66 15.15 12.30 -2.46
N TYR A 67 15.28 11.42 -1.46
CA TYR A 67 15.43 9.98 -1.70
C TYR A 67 14.22 9.36 -2.37
N PHE A 68 13.00 9.67 -1.92
CA PHE A 68 11.79 9.18 -2.57
C PHE A 68 11.69 9.64 -4.02
N SER A 69 11.96 10.92 -4.29
CA SER A 69 11.98 11.45 -5.67
C SER A 69 13.07 10.77 -6.54
N LEU A 70 14.21 10.43 -5.93
CA LEU A 70 15.31 9.76 -6.62
C LEU A 70 14.96 8.32 -6.96
N VAL A 71 14.36 7.55 -6.06
CA VAL A 71 13.97 6.16 -6.33
C VAL A 71 12.81 6.07 -7.33
N GLU A 72 11.93 7.06 -7.40
CA GLU A 72 10.92 7.21 -8.46
C GLU A 72 11.56 7.24 -9.87
N SER A 73 12.72 7.89 -10.00
CA SER A 73 13.42 8.02 -11.29
C SER A 73 14.26 6.78 -11.69
N ARG A 74 14.47 5.83 -10.78
CA ARG A 74 15.35 4.66 -10.99
C ARG A 74 14.55 3.45 -11.43
N SER A 75 14.92 2.84 -12.56
CA SER A 75 14.11 1.74 -13.10
C SER A 75 14.32 0.37 -12.44
N HIS A 76 15.33 0.14 -11.58
CA HIS A 76 15.69 -1.24 -11.18
C HIS A 76 16.45 -1.35 -9.84
N ARG A 77 15.98 -0.71 -8.76
CA ARG A 77 16.54 -0.98 -7.41
C ARG A 77 15.44 -1.29 -6.42
N GLU A 78 15.58 -2.44 -5.77
CA GLU A 78 14.73 -2.84 -4.65
C GLU A 78 14.76 -1.78 -3.55
N ILE A 79 13.59 -1.23 -3.26
CA ILE A 79 13.38 -0.28 -2.17
C ILE A 79 13.00 -1.09 -0.92
N LYS A 80 13.82 -0.99 0.12
CA LYS A 80 13.50 -1.54 1.43
C LYS A 80 14.09 -0.71 2.55
N TRP A 81 13.24 -0.31 3.48
CA TRP A 81 13.62 0.56 4.58
C TRP A 81 12.68 0.37 5.78
N VAL A 82 13.17 0.75 6.95
CA VAL A 82 12.38 0.90 8.18
C VAL A 82 12.60 2.33 8.67
N ASP A 83 11.56 3.01 9.14
CA ASP A 83 11.73 4.35 9.71
C ASP A 83 12.31 4.29 11.12
N PHE A 84 12.80 5.42 11.62
CA PHE A 84 13.20 5.53 13.02
C PHE A 84 13.01 6.96 13.54
N ASN A 85 12.81 7.10 14.85
CA ASN A 85 12.53 8.39 15.46
C ASN A 85 13.81 9.22 15.71
N GLU A 86 14.78 8.65 16.42
CA GLU A 86 15.98 9.38 16.86
C GLU A 86 17.27 8.69 16.39
N TYR A 87 18.21 9.43 15.83
CA TYR A 87 19.46 8.86 15.31
C TYR A 87 20.33 8.18 16.39
N ASP A 88 20.37 8.73 17.60
CA ASP A 88 21.23 8.19 18.66
C ASP A 88 20.79 6.81 19.17
N VAL A 89 19.57 6.36 18.86
CA VAL A 89 19.12 5.00 19.18
C VAL A 89 19.89 3.95 18.37
N LEU A 90 20.34 4.29 17.16
CA LEU A 90 21.03 3.35 16.26
C LEU A 90 22.35 2.88 16.87
N LYS A 91 23.08 3.79 17.52
CA LYS A 91 24.35 3.50 18.22
C LYS A 91 24.17 2.62 19.46
N ARG A 92 22.93 2.42 19.91
CA ARG A 92 22.58 1.60 21.09
C ARG A 92 21.96 0.26 20.72
N LEU A 93 21.73 0.01 19.42
CA LEU A 93 21.21 -1.28 18.97
C LEU A 93 22.17 -2.40 19.36
N THR A 94 21.63 -3.44 19.96
CA THR A 94 22.39 -4.63 20.33
C THR A 94 22.74 -5.45 19.07
N PRO A 95 23.77 -6.31 19.12
CA PRO A 95 24.05 -7.24 18.03
C PRO A 95 22.85 -8.10 17.62
N ASN A 96 22.00 -8.47 18.59
CA ASN A 96 20.77 -9.22 18.32
C ASN A 96 19.76 -8.38 17.52
N GLU A 97 19.51 -7.13 17.91
CA GLU A 97 18.59 -6.25 17.16
C GLU A 97 19.12 -5.94 15.75
N ILE A 98 20.42 -5.75 15.59
CA ILE A 98 21.06 -5.61 14.27
C ILE A 98 20.86 -6.88 13.44
N SER A 99 21.02 -8.07 14.04
CA SER A 99 20.79 -9.34 13.34
C SER A 99 19.32 -9.52 12.93
N GLU A 100 18.36 -9.07 13.75
CA GLU A 100 16.94 -9.09 13.41
C GLU A 100 16.63 -8.13 12.25
N LEU A 101 17.25 -6.94 12.21
CA LEU A 101 17.14 -6.01 11.07
C LEU A 101 17.74 -6.57 9.78
N LEU A 102 18.90 -7.24 9.86
CA LEU A 102 19.52 -7.91 8.73
C LEU A 102 18.64 -9.04 8.18
N TYR A 103 18.09 -9.87 9.07
CA TYR A 103 17.12 -10.89 8.70
C TYR A 103 15.88 -10.26 8.06
N PHE A 104 15.35 -9.18 8.65
CA PHE A 104 14.16 -8.51 8.17
C PHE A 104 14.36 -7.95 6.76
N GLY A 105 15.50 -7.30 6.52
CA GLY A 105 15.91 -6.80 5.20
C GLY A 105 16.15 -7.90 4.15
N HIS A 106 16.65 -9.06 4.56
CA HIS A 106 16.94 -10.18 3.67
C HIS A 106 15.69 -10.99 3.33
N MET A 107 14.95 -11.41 4.35
CA MET A 107 13.81 -12.30 4.23
C MET A 107 12.49 -11.56 3.96
N LYS A 108 12.45 -10.23 4.12
CA LYS A 108 11.25 -9.38 3.98
C LYS A 108 10.10 -9.84 4.90
N THR A 109 10.48 -10.44 6.02
CA THR A 109 9.58 -10.93 7.06
C THR A 109 10.28 -10.85 8.40
N GLN A 110 9.52 -10.56 9.45
CA GLN A 110 10.02 -10.39 10.80
C GLN A 110 10.28 -11.76 11.47
N LEU A 111 11.25 -11.82 12.38
CA LEU A 111 11.40 -12.97 13.29
C LEU A 111 10.39 -12.93 14.44
N ARG A 112 10.15 -11.73 14.98
CA ARG A 112 9.28 -11.51 16.14
C ARG A 112 8.27 -10.42 15.86
N SER A 113 8.75 -9.19 15.71
CA SER A 113 7.95 -7.99 15.47
C SER A 113 8.56 -7.21 14.31
N PRO A 114 7.76 -6.62 13.41
CA PRO A 114 8.24 -5.65 12.43
C PRO A 114 8.48 -4.26 13.06
N PHE A 115 8.10 -4.10 14.33
CA PHE A 115 8.20 -2.87 15.11
C PHE A 115 9.26 -3.03 16.20
N PHE A 116 10.42 -2.39 15.97
CA PHE A 116 11.59 -2.40 16.83
C PHE A 116 11.44 -1.35 17.93
N TYR A 117 11.60 -1.76 19.18
CA TYR A 117 11.42 -0.87 20.33
C TYR A 117 12.42 0.29 20.33
N GLN A 118 13.70 0.07 20.01
CA GLN A 118 14.68 1.16 19.98
C GLN A 118 14.42 2.15 18.84
N LEU A 119 13.98 1.66 17.67
CA LEU A 119 13.72 2.52 16.51
C LEU A 119 12.44 3.35 16.68
N GLN A 120 11.46 2.84 17.43
CA GLN A 120 10.11 3.40 17.52
C GLN A 120 9.47 3.58 16.12
N ASN A 121 9.79 2.69 15.19
CA ASN A 121 9.42 2.77 13.77
C ASN A 121 7.90 2.67 13.57
N ASN A 122 7.30 3.49 12.72
CA ASN A 122 5.88 3.40 12.36
C ASN A 122 5.63 2.55 11.12
N PHE A 123 6.63 2.43 10.25
CA PHE A 123 6.55 1.75 8.97
C PHE A 123 7.76 0.85 8.72
N ALA A 124 7.54 -0.23 7.99
CA ALA A 124 8.60 -0.93 7.29
C ALA A 124 8.12 -1.23 5.88
N PHE A 125 8.88 -0.79 4.88
CA PHE A 125 8.50 -0.85 3.48
C PHE A 125 9.39 -1.85 2.75
N PHE A 126 8.77 -2.71 1.93
CA PHE A 126 9.46 -3.67 1.09
C PHE A 126 8.84 -3.67 -0.30
N GLU A 127 9.63 -3.35 -1.31
CA GLU A 127 9.30 -3.66 -2.69
C GLU A 127 9.62 -5.15 -2.94
N LEU A 128 8.60 -5.95 -3.26
CA LEU A 128 8.77 -7.37 -3.57
C LEU A 128 9.12 -7.54 -5.05
N ASN A 129 8.43 -6.78 -5.89
CA ASN A 129 8.67 -6.61 -7.33
C ASN A 129 8.04 -5.26 -7.78
N PRO A 130 8.23 -4.81 -9.03
CA PRO A 130 7.77 -3.49 -9.47
C PRO A 130 6.26 -3.22 -9.31
N GLU A 131 5.44 -4.26 -9.23
CA GLU A 131 3.98 -4.12 -9.08
C GLU A 131 3.47 -4.49 -7.68
N THR A 132 4.32 -5.07 -6.84
CA THR A 132 3.94 -5.68 -5.56
C THR A 132 4.80 -5.15 -4.42
N ILE A 133 4.15 -4.56 -3.43
CA ILE A 133 4.79 -4.04 -2.24
C ILE A 133 4.22 -4.71 -0.99
N LYS A 134 5.03 -4.74 0.07
CA LYS A 134 4.61 -5.11 1.41
C LYS A 134 4.97 -3.97 2.35
N ILE A 135 3.99 -3.47 3.09
CA ILE A 135 4.21 -2.41 4.08
C ILE A 135 3.66 -2.87 5.42
N TYR A 136 4.47 -2.72 6.46
CA TYR A 136 4.05 -2.87 7.85
C TYR A 136 3.61 -1.52 8.39
N TYR A 137 2.44 -1.47 9.02
CA TYR A 137 1.84 -0.27 9.58
C TYR A 137 1.70 -0.40 11.09
N ARG A 138 2.36 0.45 11.87
CA ARG A 138 2.16 0.46 13.34
C ARG A 138 0.72 0.83 13.67
N ASN A 139 0.18 1.79 12.93
CA ASN A 139 -1.23 2.16 12.95
C ASN A 139 -1.87 1.86 11.60
N ILE A 140 -2.81 0.90 11.59
CA ILE A 140 -3.49 0.48 10.35
C ILE A 140 -4.39 1.59 9.76
N GLU A 141 -4.76 2.61 10.54
CA GLU A 141 -5.55 3.75 10.05
C GLU A 141 -4.83 4.52 8.92
N ASP A 142 -3.49 4.59 8.97
CA ASP A 142 -2.69 5.21 7.91
C ASP A 142 -2.88 4.49 6.57
N PHE A 143 -3.06 3.16 6.61
CA PHE A 143 -3.36 2.37 5.42
C PHE A 143 -4.76 2.66 4.87
N TYR A 144 -5.80 2.72 5.70
CA TYR A 144 -7.16 2.97 5.21
C TYR A 144 -7.27 4.34 4.52
N GLN A 145 -6.58 5.35 5.05
CA GLN A 145 -6.48 6.66 4.40
C GLN A 145 -5.76 6.57 3.05
N THR A 146 -4.61 5.89 3.01
CA THR A 146 -3.82 5.69 1.77
C THR A 146 -4.65 4.98 0.70
N LEU A 147 -5.36 3.91 1.08
CA LEU A 147 -6.19 3.12 0.18
C LEU A 147 -7.40 3.92 -0.32
N SER A 148 -8.06 4.69 0.55
CA SER A 148 -9.14 5.61 0.18
C SER A 148 -8.71 6.57 -0.94
N GLN A 149 -7.58 7.24 -0.77
CA GLN A 149 -7.09 8.21 -1.75
C GLN A 149 -6.65 7.53 -3.05
N LYS A 150 -6.01 6.35 -2.96
CA LYS A 150 -5.66 5.54 -4.14
C LYS A 150 -6.90 5.18 -4.96
N ILE A 151 -7.93 4.63 -4.32
CA ILE A 151 -9.17 4.22 -5.00
C ILE A 151 -9.84 5.43 -5.66
N THR A 152 -9.98 6.54 -4.91
CA THR A 152 -10.55 7.79 -5.41
C THR A 152 -9.81 8.27 -6.66
N ASN A 153 -8.48 8.24 -6.64
CA ASN A 153 -7.66 8.67 -7.77
C ASN A 153 -7.83 7.75 -8.99
N ILE A 154 -7.85 6.43 -8.80
CA ILE A 154 -8.08 5.47 -9.89
C ILE A 154 -9.44 5.75 -10.53
N VAL A 155 -10.50 5.89 -9.73
CA VAL A 155 -11.86 6.13 -10.23
C VAL A 155 -11.97 7.47 -10.96
N SER A 156 -11.44 8.57 -10.40
CA SER A 156 -11.40 9.87 -11.08
C SER A 156 -10.71 9.78 -12.45
N ARG A 157 -9.60 9.04 -12.53
CA ARG A 157 -8.86 8.86 -13.78
C ARG A 157 -9.63 8.02 -14.80
N GLN A 158 -10.20 6.88 -14.40
CA GLN A 158 -10.92 5.96 -15.29
C GLN A 158 -12.28 6.53 -15.74
N ALA A 159 -12.97 7.24 -14.85
CA ALA A 159 -14.23 7.92 -15.14
C ALA A 159 -14.04 9.09 -16.13
N SER A 160 -12.87 9.72 -16.16
CA SER A 160 -12.54 10.77 -17.12
C SER A 160 -12.32 10.26 -18.56
N GLY A 161 -12.24 8.94 -18.78
CA GLY A 161 -12.09 8.32 -20.10
C GLY A 161 -10.72 8.50 -20.79
N PRO A 162 -10.54 7.97 -22.02
CA PRO A 162 -9.29 8.08 -22.79
C PRO A 162 -8.93 9.54 -23.10
N ARG A 163 -7.64 9.88 -22.95
CA ARG A 163 -7.10 11.23 -23.21
C ARG A 163 -7.13 11.54 -24.72
N THR A 164 -8.25 12.06 -25.22
CA THR A 164 -8.31 12.62 -26.58
C THR A 164 -8.13 14.14 -26.52
N PHE A 165 -7.34 14.67 -27.46
CA PHE A 165 -6.53 15.88 -27.33
C PHE A 165 -7.23 17.25 -27.17
N PHE A 166 -8.56 17.37 -27.15
CA PHE A 166 -9.15 18.70 -27.40
C PHE A 166 -10.29 19.20 -26.51
N ASN A 167 -10.79 18.46 -25.50
CA ASN A 167 -11.73 19.04 -24.53
C ASN A 167 -11.78 18.21 -23.24
N ARG A 168 -11.17 18.70 -22.15
CA ARG A 168 -11.11 17.98 -20.87
C ARG A 168 -12.08 18.61 -19.87
N LYS A 169 -13.04 17.84 -19.38
CA LYS A 169 -13.56 18.00 -18.02
C LYS A 169 -12.87 16.94 -17.17
N THR A 170 -11.98 17.37 -16.27
CA THR A 170 -11.50 16.48 -15.20
C THR A 170 -12.72 16.09 -14.37
N VAL A 171 -13.00 14.80 -14.25
CA VAL A 171 -14.06 14.34 -13.36
C VAL A 171 -13.52 14.40 -11.94
N THR A 172 -13.96 15.39 -11.18
CA THR A 172 -13.72 15.44 -9.74
C THR A 172 -14.65 14.45 -9.07
N VAL A 173 -14.07 13.44 -8.43
CA VAL A 173 -14.75 12.43 -7.62
C VAL A 173 -14.55 12.80 -6.16
N SER A 174 -15.60 12.78 -5.35
CA SER A 174 -15.45 12.97 -3.91
C SER A 174 -14.58 11.88 -3.30
N GLU A 175 -13.84 12.21 -2.25
CA GLU A 175 -12.97 11.23 -1.59
C GLU A 175 -13.81 10.08 -1.00
N LEU A 176 -13.38 8.85 -1.25
CA LEU A 176 -13.94 7.66 -0.61
C LEU A 176 -13.75 7.78 0.91
N PRO A 177 -14.81 7.79 1.74
CA PRO A 177 -14.62 7.91 3.18
C PRO A 177 -13.76 6.77 3.74
N LYS A 178 -12.73 7.09 4.53
CA LYS A 178 -11.83 6.09 5.11
C LYS A 178 -12.57 5.03 5.94
N ASP A 179 -13.68 5.39 6.59
CA ASP A 179 -14.48 4.49 7.40
C ASP A 179 -15.18 3.41 6.54
N MET A 180 -15.46 3.71 5.27
CA MET A 180 -15.95 2.70 4.33
C MET A 180 -14.86 1.69 3.98
N VAL A 181 -13.61 2.13 3.87
CA VAL A 181 -12.46 1.24 3.65
C VAL A 181 -12.19 0.39 4.88
N SER A 182 -12.27 0.96 6.09
CA SER A 182 -12.05 0.22 7.33
C SER A 182 -13.11 -0.89 7.55
N HIS A 183 -14.35 -0.68 7.10
CA HIS A 183 -15.39 -1.72 7.09
C HIS A 183 -15.05 -2.92 6.19
N LEU A 184 -14.11 -2.79 5.26
CA LEU A 184 -13.62 -3.89 4.41
C LEU A 184 -12.45 -4.66 5.06
N LYS A 185 -12.04 -4.34 6.30
CA LYS A 185 -10.93 -5.00 7.00
C LYS A 185 -10.99 -6.52 6.94
N GLY A 186 -12.13 -7.11 7.32
CA GLY A 186 -12.31 -8.56 7.32
C GLY A 186 -12.10 -9.18 5.95
N ALA A 187 -12.66 -8.56 4.90
CA ALA A 187 -12.43 -9.04 3.53
C ALA A 187 -10.97 -8.89 3.08
N MET A 188 -10.29 -7.80 3.48
CA MET A 188 -8.86 -7.65 3.19
C MET A 188 -8.00 -8.72 3.88
N GLN A 189 -8.43 -9.27 5.03
CA GLN A 189 -7.74 -10.41 5.65
C GLN A 189 -7.86 -11.70 4.83
N GLU A 190 -8.96 -11.86 4.10
CA GLU A 190 -9.16 -12.96 3.15
C GLU A 190 -8.54 -12.67 1.76
N GLY A 191 -7.87 -11.54 1.56
CA GLY A 191 -7.24 -11.16 0.29
C GLY A 191 -8.25 -10.83 -0.81
N ILE A 192 -8.35 -9.55 -1.17
CA ILE A 192 -9.34 -9.06 -2.15
C ILE A 192 -8.72 -8.35 -3.34
N VAL A 193 -9.48 -8.32 -4.43
CA VAL A 193 -9.19 -7.54 -5.64
C VAL A 193 -10.34 -6.57 -5.91
N PHE A 194 -10.01 -5.27 -5.96
CA PHE A 194 -10.88 -4.25 -6.54
C PHE A 194 -10.68 -4.23 -8.06
N ASN A 195 -11.77 -4.38 -8.81
CA ASN A 195 -11.75 -4.36 -10.27
C ASN A 195 -12.18 -2.98 -10.81
N PHE A 196 -11.25 -2.25 -11.43
CA PHE A 196 -11.45 -0.94 -12.05
C PHE A 196 -11.52 -1.01 -13.59
N SER A 197 -11.97 -2.13 -14.15
CA SER A 197 -12.06 -2.31 -15.61
C SER A 197 -13.14 -1.44 -16.27
N GLN A 198 -14.05 -0.83 -15.51
CA GLN A 198 -15.05 0.09 -16.06
C GLN A 198 -14.38 1.36 -16.62
N VAL A 199 -14.79 1.79 -17.81
CA VAL A 199 -14.32 3.03 -18.44
C VAL A 199 -15.48 4.02 -18.48
N GLY A 200 -15.29 5.22 -17.94
CA GLY A 200 -16.35 6.22 -17.85
C GLY A 200 -17.47 5.85 -16.84
N PHE A 201 -18.48 6.69 -16.79
CA PHE A 201 -19.71 6.41 -16.05
C PHE A 201 -20.69 5.60 -16.91
N VAL A 202 -21.42 4.69 -16.28
CA VAL A 202 -22.58 4.00 -16.85
C VAL A 202 -23.76 4.34 -15.96
N ASP A 203 -24.81 4.95 -16.52
CA ASP A 203 -25.99 5.40 -15.77
C ASP A 203 -25.64 6.23 -14.51
N ASP A 204 -24.77 7.23 -14.68
CA ASP A 204 -24.25 8.09 -13.61
C ASP A 204 -23.54 7.35 -12.47
N LYS A 205 -23.05 6.12 -12.72
CA LYS A 205 -22.37 5.29 -11.72
C LYS A 205 -21.03 4.77 -12.22
N TYR A 206 -20.06 4.72 -11.31
CA TYR A 206 -18.81 4.00 -11.49
C TYR A 206 -18.79 2.79 -10.55
N VAL A 207 -18.71 1.59 -11.12
CA VAL A 207 -18.87 0.32 -10.40
C VAL A 207 -17.51 -0.38 -10.28
N VAL A 208 -17.14 -0.72 -9.04
CA VAL A 208 -15.90 -1.44 -8.70
C VAL A 208 -16.27 -2.75 -8.00
N PRO A 209 -16.37 -3.87 -8.74
CA PRO A 209 -16.55 -5.18 -8.14
C PRO A 209 -15.38 -5.57 -7.24
N ILE A 210 -15.68 -6.25 -6.13
CA ILE A 210 -14.70 -6.74 -5.15
C ILE A 210 -14.76 -8.27 -5.13
N HIS A 211 -13.64 -8.91 -5.44
CA HIS A 211 -13.52 -10.37 -5.47
C HIS A 211 -12.56 -10.86 -4.39
N VAL A 212 -12.82 -12.02 -3.80
CA VAL A 212 -11.88 -12.69 -2.87
C VAL A 212 -10.95 -13.58 -3.67
N VAL A 213 -9.64 -13.51 -3.40
CA VAL A 213 -8.61 -14.30 -4.06
C VAL A 213 -7.61 -14.92 -3.10
N GLU A 214 -7.79 -14.74 -1.78
CA GLU A 214 -6.89 -15.29 -0.74
C GLU A 214 -5.47 -14.73 -0.89
N ASP A 215 -4.46 -15.52 -0.57
CA ASP A 215 -3.04 -15.22 -0.77
C ASP A 215 -2.54 -15.57 -2.18
N ASN A 216 -3.43 -16.00 -3.07
CA ASN A 216 -3.06 -16.56 -4.37
C ASN A 216 -2.89 -15.47 -5.44
N LEU A 217 -1.73 -14.82 -5.43
CA LEU A 217 -1.35 -13.79 -6.42
C LEU A 217 -1.42 -14.28 -7.88
N ARG A 218 -1.31 -15.59 -8.16
CA ARG A 218 -1.44 -16.10 -9.54
C ARG A 218 -2.83 -15.88 -10.12
N LYS A 219 -3.87 -15.85 -9.27
CA LYS A 219 -5.25 -15.51 -9.70
C LYS A 219 -5.36 -14.05 -10.16
N VAL A 220 -4.49 -13.19 -9.65
CA VAL A 220 -4.43 -11.75 -9.96
C VAL A 220 -3.74 -11.52 -11.31
N ASP A 221 -2.59 -12.17 -11.53
CA ASP A 221 -1.74 -11.96 -12.72
C ASP A 221 -2.45 -12.17 -14.07
N ASN A 222 -3.33 -13.16 -14.12
CA ASN A 222 -4.05 -13.57 -15.33
C ASN A 222 -5.52 -13.14 -15.35
N TYR A 223 -5.94 -12.23 -14.45
CA TYR A 223 -7.33 -11.80 -14.32
C TYR A 223 -8.33 -12.91 -13.97
N HIS A 224 -7.85 -14.06 -13.49
CA HIS A 224 -8.71 -15.17 -13.04
C HIS A 224 -9.59 -14.77 -11.86
N PHE A 225 -9.21 -13.74 -11.10
CA PHE A 225 -10.04 -13.14 -10.06
C PHE A 225 -11.47 -12.78 -10.52
N LYS A 226 -11.69 -12.52 -11.82
CA LYS A 226 -13.03 -12.25 -12.37
C LYS A 226 -13.98 -13.47 -12.32
N GLN A 227 -13.44 -14.66 -12.09
CA GLN A 227 -14.18 -15.92 -11.94
C GLN A 227 -14.34 -16.31 -10.46
N GLU A 228 -13.68 -15.60 -9.55
CA GLU A 228 -13.74 -15.85 -8.13
C GLU A 228 -14.99 -15.21 -7.51
N ILE A 229 -15.21 -15.49 -6.22
CA ILE A 229 -16.39 -15.04 -5.50
C ILE A 229 -16.40 -13.51 -5.42
N LYS A 230 -17.45 -12.90 -5.97
CA LYS A 230 -17.73 -11.47 -5.83
C LYS A 230 -18.46 -11.24 -4.51
N ILE A 231 -17.77 -10.65 -3.53
CA ILE A 231 -18.29 -10.45 -2.18
C ILE A 231 -19.01 -9.13 -1.98
N GLY A 232 -18.81 -8.20 -2.89
CA GLY A 232 -19.44 -6.89 -2.85
C GLY A 232 -19.01 -6.02 -4.01
N THR A 233 -19.57 -4.82 -4.01
CA THR A 233 -19.36 -3.85 -5.06
C THR A 233 -19.27 -2.46 -4.43
N LEU A 234 -18.18 -1.75 -4.71
CA LEU A 234 -18.02 -0.34 -4.36
C LEU A 234 -18.55 0.51 -5.53
N ILE A 235 -19.48 1.41 -5.24
CA ILE A 235 -20.18 2.22 -6.24
C ILE A 235 -19.97 3.69 -5.93
N TYR A 236 -19.55 4.46 -6.92
CA TYR A 236 -19.58 5.92 -6.84
C TYR A 236 -20.70 6.46 -7.74
N SER A 237 -21.57 7.33 -7.21
CA SER A 237 -22.62 7.98 -7.99
C SER A 237 -22.21 9.40 -8.37
N GLN A 238 -22.17 9.69 -9.67
CA GLN A 238 -21.95 11.04 -10.19
C GLN A 238 -23.09 11.99 -9.83
N LYS A 239 -24.32 11.46 -9.70
CA LYS A 239 -25.52 12.25 -9.42
C LYS A 239 -25.55 12.79 -7.98
N SER A 240 -25.24 11.95 -7.00
CA SER A 240 -25.19 12.37 -5.58
C SER A 240 -23.80 12.79 -5.13
N ASN A 241 -22.75 12.47 -5.88
CA ASN A 241 -21.35 12.65 -5.49
C ASN A 241 -20.98 11.87 -4.20
N GLU A 242 -21.57 10.69 -4.04
CA GLU A 242 -21.42 9.83 -2.86
C GLU A 242 -20.95 8.43 -3.23
N TRP A 243 -20.35 7.76 -2.24
CA TRP A 243 -19.91 6.38 -2.31
C TRP A 243 -20.88 5.46 -1.56
N GLU A 244 -21.07 4.26 -2.09
CA GLU A 244 -21.86 3.20 -1.48
C GLU A 244 -21.10 1.86 -1.58
N ILE A 245 -21.20 1.02 -0.55
CA ILE A 245 -20.77 -0.38 -0.61
C ILE A 245 -22.01 -1.27 -0.60
N VAL A 246 -22.24 -1.98 -1.70
CA VAL A 246 -23.26 -3.03 -1.79
C VAL A 246 -22.59 -4.35 -1.46
N LYS A 247 -22.97 -4.95 -0.33
CA LYS A 247 -22.47 -6.27 0.10
C LYS A 247 -23.29 -7.37 -0.57
N GLU A 248 -22.64 -8.40 -1.09
CA GLU A 248 -23.32 -9.52 -1.76
C GLU A 248 -23.17 -10.82 -0.98
N GLU A 249 -21.95 -11.16 -0.54
CA GLU A 249 -21.68 -12.43 0.18
C GLU A 249 -20.83 -12.25 1.46
N PHE A 250 -20.75 -11.02 1.99
CA PHE A 250 -19.88 -10.70 3.13
C PHE A 250 -20.17 -11.53 4.40
N GLU A 251 -21.43 -11.89 4.64
CA GLU A 251 -21.86 -12.59 5.86
C GLU A 251 -21.71 -14.12 5.77
N SER A 252 -21.80 -14.70 4.57
CA SER A 252 -21.72 -16.16 4.38
C SER A 252 -20.29 -16.70 4.49
N ILE A 253 -19.28 -15.86 4.29
CA ILE A 253 -17.85 -16.21 4.40
C ILE A 253 -17.40 -16.20 5.87
N LEU A 254 -17.82 -15.19 6.65
CA LEU A 254 -17.49 -15.10 8.09
C LEU A 254 -18.18 -16.17 8.95
N LEU A 255 -19.31 -16.74 8.49
CA LEU A 255 -20.03 -17.81 9.17
C LEU A 255 -19.52 -19.23 8.84
N LYS A 256 -18.52 -19.37 7.95
CA LYS A 256 -17.93 -20.66 7.55
C LYS A 256 -16.57 -20.96 8.18
N GLN A 257 -16.07 -20.08 9.05
CA GLN A 257 -14.89 -20.30 9.91
C GLN A 257 -15.33 -20.59 11.35
#